data_AF-A0A5N1ISP9-F1
#
_entry.id   AF-A0A5N1ISP9-F1
#
_cell.length_a   1.000
_cell.length_b   1.000
_cell.length_c   1.000
_cell.angle_alpha   90.00
_cell.angle_beta   90.00
_cell.angle_gamma   90.00
#
_symmetry.space_group_name_H-M   'P 1'
#
loop_
_entity.id
_entity.type
_entity.pdbx_description
1 polymer ?
#
loop_
_entity_poly.entity_id
_entity_poly.type
_entity_poly.pdbx_seq_one_letter_code
_entity_poly.pdbx_strand_id
1 'polypeptide(L)'
;MAYFIYQNFPNQSVKIHRGDCCFCNNGIGLQRNILGDANGRWFLSLGNGYLTYQVASEVAQQLALQMGIESQDCLVCNSSIQR
;
A
#
# COMPACT_ATOMS: atom_id res chain seq x y z
N MET A 1 3.51 14.91 -4.84
CA MET A 1 3.52 13.44 -4.89
C MET A 1 2.73 12.94 -3.69
N ALA A 2 1.74 12.07 -3.87
CA ALA A 2 1.05 11.42 -2.76
C ALA A 2 1.49 9.96 -2.65
N TYR A 3 1.28 9.35 -1.49
CA TYR A 3 1.58 7.95 -1.20
C TYR A 3 0.33 7.27 -0.67
N PHE A 4 0.03 6.08 -1.17
CA PHE A 4 -1.12 5.28 -0.78
C PHE A 4 -0.62 4.01 -0.09
N ILE A 5 -1.41 3.46 0.82
CA ILE A 5 -1.05 2.22 1.51
C ILE A 5 -2.11 1.18 1.19
N TYR A 6 -1.69 -0.01 0.79
CA TYR A 6 -2.60 -1.14 0.59
C TYR A 6 -2.30 -2.24 1.61
N GLN A 7 -3.31 -2.58 2.40
CA GLN A 7 -3.29 -3.72 3.30
C GLN A 7 -3.99 -4.90 2.61
N ASN A 8 -3.27 -5.98 2.35
CA ASN A 8 -3.81 -7.22 1.79
C ASN A 8 -4.00 -8.24 2.91
N PHE A 9 -5.24 -8.67 3.16
CA PHE A 9 -5.54 -9.62 4.25
C PHE A 9 -5.14 -11.05 3.90
N PRO A 10 -5.51 -11.62 2.72
CA PRO A 10 -5.16 -12.99 2.37
C PRO A 10 -3.65 -13.26 2.29
N ASN A 11 -2.88 -12.30 1.75
CA ASN A 11 -1.43 -12.43 1.60
C ASN A 11 -0.65 -11.86 2.80
N GLN A 12 -1.34 -11.38 3.85
CA GLN A 12 -0.75 -10.76 5.02
C GLN A 12 0.36 -9.77 4.66
N SER A 13 0.02 -8.71 3.92
CA SER A 13 1.01 -7.73 3.48
C SER A 13 0.50 -6.30 3.59
N VAL A 14 1.34 -5.37 4.01
CA VAL A 14 1.07 -3.92 3.94
C VAL A 14 2.09 -3.28 3.01
N LYS A 15 1.63 -2.65 1.93
CA LYS A 15 2.49 -2.08 0.90
C LYS A 15 2.28 -0.58 0.70
N ILE A 16 3.37 0.16 0.59
CA ILE A 16 3.38 1.59 0.24
C ILE A 16 3.47 1.72 -1.28
N HIS A 17 2.58 2.53 -1.86
CA HIS A 17 2.46 2.81 -3.27
C HIS A 17 2.59 4.31 -3.54
N ARG A 18 3.01 4.69 -4.74
CA ARG A 18 2.90 6.09 -5.20
C ARG A 18 1.48 6.36 -5.68
N GLY A 19 0.95 7.51 -5.30
CA GLY A 19 -0.40 7.95 -5.65
C GLY A 19 -0.59 8.26 -7.14
N ASP A 20 0.50 8.45 -7.89
CA ASP A 20 0.50 8.66 -9.34
C ASP A 20 0.64 7.36 -10.15
N CYS A 21 0.79 6.20 -9.50
CA CYS A 21 0.93 4.93 -10.20
C CYS A 21 -0.42 4.37 -10.66
N CYS A 22 -0.80 4.67 -11.91
CA CYS A 22 -2.04 4.16 -12.52
C CYS A 22 -2.16 2.62 -12.46
N PHE A 23 -1.03 1.89 -12.61
CA PHE A 23 -1.03 0.43 -12.56
C PHE A 23 -1.44 -0.12 -11.18
N CYS A 24 -0.87 0.43 -10.10
CA CYS A 24 -1.21 0.02 -8.75
C CYS A 24 -2.61 0.52 -8.35
N ASN A 25 -2.92 1.78 -8.64
CA ASN A 25 -4.10 2.45 -8.10
C ASN A 25 -5.40 2.07 -8.83
N ASN A 26 -5.31 1.57 -10.07
CA ASN A 26 -6.45 0.97 -10.78
C ASN A 26 -6.68 -0.51 -10.39
N GLY A 27 -5.97 -1.02 -9.37
CA GLY A 27 -6.11 -2.39 -8.90
C GLY A 27 -5.56 -3.44 -9.87
N ILE A 28 -4.73 -3.04 -10.85
CA ILE A 28 -4.11 -3.97 -11.81
C ILE A 28 -2.90 -4.67 -11.17
N GLY A 29 -2.14 -3.96 -10.33
CA GLY A 29 -1.03 -4.51 -9.54
C GLY A 29 -1.44 -5.13 -8.20
N LEU A 30 -2.71 -5.02 -7.81
CA LEU A 30 -3.26 -5.64 -6.62
C LEU A 30 -4.03 -6.86 -7.07
N GLN A 31 -3.41 -8.03 -6.94
CA GLN A 31 -3.95 -9.31 -7.39
C GLN A 31 -5.47 -9.38 -7.15
N ARG A 32 -6.29 -9.29 -8.21
CA ARG A 32 -7.72 -9.61 -8.13
C ARG A 32 -7.82 -11.08 -7.80
N ASN A 33 -7.94 -11.39 -6.51
CA ASN A 33 -8.14 -12.75 -6.05
C ASN A 33 -9.65 -13.04 -5.99
N ILE A 34 -9.96 -14.33 -6.10
CA ILE A 34 -11.27 -14.97 -6.21
C ILE A 34 -12.25 -14.58 -5.07
N LEU A 35 -11.75 -13.96 -3.99
CA LEU A 35 -12.50 -13.57 -2.80
C LEU A 35 -13.17 -12.18 -2.87
N GLY A 36 -13.09 -11.47 -4.01
CA GLY A 36 -13.80 -10.20 -4.20
C GLY A 36 -13.39 -9.12 -3.18
N ASP A 37 -14.34 -8.62 -2.40
CA ASP A 37 -14.15 -7.52 -1.42
C ASP A 37 -13.30 -7.91 -0.20
N ALA A 38 -12.99 -9.19 -0.01
CA ALA A 38 -12.17 -9.67 1.12
C ALA A 38 -10.64 -9.61 0.87
N ASN A 39 -10.20 -8.99 -0.23
CA ASN A 39 -8.80 -9.00 -0.64
C ASN A 39 -7.91 -8.02 0.16
N GLY A 40 -8.46 -6.90 0.61
CA GLY A 40 -7.67 -5.86 1.25
C GLY A 40 -8.33 -4.49 1.26
N ARG A 41 -7.62 -3.50 1.80
CA ARG A 41 -8.10 -2.13 1.94
C ARG A 41 -7.01 -1.11 1.59
N TRP A 42 -7.41 -0.05 0.90
CA TRP A 42 -6.62 1.17 0.73
C TRP A 42 -6.76 2.09 1.94
N PHE A 43 -5.61 2.57 2.43
CA PHE A 43 -5.51 3.61 3.45
C PHE A 43 -4.98 4.89 2.81
N LEU A 44 -5.76 5.96 2.95
CA LEU A 44 -5.52 7.28 2.38
C LEU A 44 -5.71 8.34 3.47
N SER A 45 -4.91 9.41 3.43
CA SER A 45 -5.21 10.60 4.24
C SER A 45 -6.28 11.44 3.55
N LEU A 46 -7.42 11.66 4.21
CA LEU A 46 -8.52 12.52 3.74
C LEU A 46 -8.95 12.25 2.28
N GLY A 47 -8.87 11.00 1.82
CA GLY A 47 -9.25 10.59 0.46
C GLY A 47 -8.21 10.87 -0.63
N ASN A 48 -7.12 11.60 -0.35
CA ASN A 48 -6.13 12.03 -1.35
C ASN A 48 -4.72 11.43 -1.15
N GLY A 49 -4.57 10.49 -0.20
CA GLY A 49 -3.29 9.87 0.14
C GLY A 49 -2.39 10.74 1.03
N TYR A 50 -1.25 10.19 1.43
CA TYR A 50 -0.29 10.84 2.31
C TYR A 50 0.68 11.73 1.52
N LEU A 51 0.92 12.95 1.97
CA LEU A 51 1.72 13.95 1.25
C LEU A 51 3.23 13.65 1.26
N THR A 52 3.70 12.88 2.23
CA THR A 52 5.12 12.52 2.37
C THR A 52 5.28 11.02 2.57
N TYR A 53 6.42 10.48 2.13
CA TYR A 53 6.75 9.07 2.32
C TYR A 53 6.87 8.72 3.80
N GLN A 54 7.47 9.61 4.60
CA GLN A 54 7.64 9.40 6.04
C GLN A 54 6.29 9.16 6.73
N VAL A 55 5.29 10.00 6.49
CA VAL A 55 3.95 9.83 7.08
C VAL A 55 3.30 8.54 6.58
N ALA A 56 3.44 8.22 5.29
CA ALA A 56 2.92 6.96 4.74
C ALA A 56 3.60 5.73 5.38
N SER A 57 4.91 5.81 5.63
CA SER A 57 5.70 4.75 6.25
C SER A 57 5.31 4.54 7.71
N GLU A 58 5.15 5.60 8.50
CA GLU A 58 4.69 5.50 9.89
C GLU A 58 3.31 4.83 9.99
N VAL A 59 2.37 5.20 9.13
CA VAL A 59 1.05 4.55 9.09
C VAL A 59 1.14 3.11 8.62
N ALA A 60 1.95 2.83 7.60
CA ALA A 60 2.14 1.47 7.09
C ALA A 60 2.75 0.55 8.16
N GLN A 61 3.72 1.03 8.92
CA GLN A 61 4.31 0.30 10.05
C GLN A 61 3.30 0.01 11.14
N GLN A 62 2.44 0.97 11.50
CA GLN A 62 1.38 0.75 12.49
C GLN A 62 0.38 -0.32 12.03
N LEU A 63 -0.03 -0.29 10.76
CA LEU A 63 -0.93 -1.30 10.19
C LEU A 63 -0.26 -2.68 10.11
N ALA A 64 1.02 -2.73 9.76
CA ALA A 64 1.78 -3.97 9.71
C ALA A 64 1.96 -4.59 11.10
N LEU A 65 2.23 -3.76 12.13
CA LEU A 65 2.34 -4.20 13.52
C LEU A 65 1.04 -4.84 14.02
N GLN A 66 -0.13 -4.29 13.66
CA GLN A 66 -1.44 -4.88 14.00
C GLN A 66 -1.63 -6.28 13.39
N MET A 67 -0.93 -6.58 12.31
CA MET A 67 -0.97 -7.89 11.64
C MET A 67 0.21 -8.80 12.04
N GLY A 68 1.16 -8.33 12.85
CA GLY A 68 2.36 -9.08 13.21
C GLY A 68 3.35 -9.26 12.06
N ILE A 69 3.37 -8.35 11.09
CA ILE A 69 4.25 -8.37 9.91
C ILE A 69 5.02 -7.04 9.76
N GLU A 70 5.90 -6.95 8.77
CA GLU A 70 6.57 -5.72 8.37
C GLU A 70 5.91 -5.08 7.15
N SER A 71 5.90 -3.75 7.10
CA SER A 71 5.46 -3.01 5.91
C SER A 71 6.53 -3.05 4.82
N GLN A 72 6.11 -3.06 3.56
CA GLN A 72 6.99 -3.15 2.41
C GLN A 72 6.73 -2.02 1.42
N ASP A 73 7.75 -1.68 0.62
CA ASP A 73 7.55 -0.84 -0.55
C ASP A 73 7.03 -1.66 -1.74
N CYS A 74 6.15 -1.05 -2.54
CA CYS A 74 5.77 -1.65 -3.81
C CYS A 74 6.95 -1.60 -4.78
N LEU A 75 7.49 -2.77 -5.14
CA LEU A 75 8.60 -2.89 -6.10
C LEU A 75 8.29 -2.38 -7.51
N VAL A 76 7.01 -2.14 -7.85
CA VAL A 76 6.62 -1.62 -9.17
C VAL A 76 6.75 -0.10 -9.21
N CYS A 77 6.19 0.60 -8.23
CA CYS A 77 6.16 2.07 -8.22
C CYS A 77 7.18 2.72 -7.28
N ASN A 78 7.77 1.96 -6.35
CA ASN A 78 8.82 2.39 -5.43
C ASN A 78 10.16 1.67 -5.69
N SER A 79 10.37 1.12 -6.89
CA SER A 79 11.61 0.41 -7.30
C SER A 79 12.90 1.19 -7.07
N SER A 80 12.84 2.52 -7.01
CA SER A 80 13.99 3.41 -6.80
C SER A 80 14.34 3.69 -5.34
N ILE A 81 13.58 3.17 -4.35
CA ILE A 81 13.87 3.31 -2.91
C ILE A 81 14.83 2.21 -2.41
N GLN A 82 15.12 1.19 -3.24
CA GLN A 82 16.02 0.07 -2.92
C GLN A 82 17.46 0.21 -3.47
N ARG A 83 18.00 1.42 -3.63
CA ARG A 83 19.42 1.63 -3.99
C ARG A 83 20.13 2.52 -3.00
#